data_AF-A0AAD5H5C1-F1
#
_entry.id   AF-A0AAD5H5C1-F1
#
_cell.length_a   1.000
_cell.length_b   1.000
_cell.length_c   1.000
_cell.angle_alpha   90.00
_cell.angle_beta   90.00
_cell.angle_gamma   90.00
#
_symmetry.space_group_name_H-M   'P 1'
#
loop_
_entity.id
_entity.type
_entity.pdbx_description
1 polymer ?
#
loop_
_entity_poly.entity_id
_entity_poly.type
_entity_poly.pdbx_seq_one_letter_code
_entity_poly.pdbx_strand_id
1 'polypeptide(L)'
;MASQFSEHLGVIEALKDNYRRPDDAAAVASVVRSQQNAAAACSQREDEVKEAIKELTGRVRSAEQDAAYPREEGAHAAQVAALSAASAEAHENVDALNRQLQTLQAQRADIKAQVAALQRKADHIEQIVTDAEPRTRHQLSLYAHVSKITWQFDAPARVAGTVANPMRTFDFDPATTPNFDIVNALWDLMGTDDA
;
A
#
# COMPACT_ATOMS: atom_id res chain seq x y z
N MET A 1 124.79 -22.08 -19.18
CA MET A 1 124.78 -22.93 -17.98
C MET A 1 124.36 -22.16 -16.72
N ALA A 2 124.88 -20.94 -16.44
CA ALA A 2 124.50 -20.20 -15.22
C ALA A 2 123.06 -19.62 -15.19
N SER A 3 122.46 -19.27 -16.34
CA SER A 3 121.11 -18.65 -16.38
C SER A 3 119.95 -19.63 -16.13
N GLN A 4 120.07 -20.89 -16.55
CA GLN A 4 119.06 -21.91 -16.31
C GLN A 4 118.94 -22.24 -14.82
N PHE A 5 120.06 -22.28 -14.10
CA PHE A 5 120.04 -22.52 -12.65
C PHE A 5 119.41 -21.37 -11.86
N SER A 6 119.55 -20.10 -12.28
CA SER A 6 118.88 -18.97 -11.61
C SER A 6 117.37 -18.95 -11.89
N GLU A 7 116.94 -19.32 -13.10
CA GLU A 7 115.52 -19.52 -13.42
C GLU A 7 114.90 -20.63 -12.57
N HIS A 8 115.58 -21.78 -12.46
CA HIS A 8 115.11 -22.87 -11.61
C HIS A 8 115.04 -22.48 -10.13
N LEU A 9 116.00 -21.69 -9.64
CA LEU A 9 115.97 -21.18 -8.26
C LEU A 9 114.78 -20.22 -8.05
N GLY A 10 114.54 -19.30 -8.98
CA GLY A 10 113.42 -18.36 -8.91
C GLY A 10 112.05 -19.05 -8.99
N VAL A 11 111.93 -20.12 -9.78
CA VAL A 11 110.71 -20.95 -9.83
C VAL A 11 110.50 -21.70 -8.51
N ILE A 12 111.57 -22.24 -7.92
CA ILE A 12 111.51 -22.92 -6.60
C ILE A 12 111.13 -21.93 -5.50
N GLU A 13 111.63 -20.70 -5.54
CA GLU A 13 111.33 -19.66 -4.56
C GLU A 13 109.89 -19.14 -4.71
N ALA A 14 109.42 -18.95 -5.95
CA ALA A 14 108.03 -18.63 -6.24
C ALA A 14 107.06 -19.76 -5.83
N LEU A 15 107.43 -21.02 -6.03
CA LEU A 15 106.69 -22.19 -5.52
C LEU A 15 106.65 -22.19 -3.99
N LYS A 16 107.78 -21.91 -3.33
CA LYS A 16 107.89 -21.87 -1.88
C LYS A 16 107.04 -20.75 -1.26
N ASP A 17 106.96 -19.58 -1.91
CA ASP A 17 106.08 -18.49 -1.50
C ASP A 17 104.60 -18.77 -1.78
N ASN A 18 104.29 -19.41 -2.92
CA ASN A 18 102.92 -19.82 -3.24
C ASN A 18 102.39 -20.85 -2.21
N TYR A 19 103.20 -21.86 -1.86
CA TYR A 19 102.86 -22.84 -0.82
C TYR A 19 102.89 -22.31 0.62
N ARG A 20 103.51 -21.14 0.87
CA ARG A 20 103.51 -20.47 2.18
C ARG A 20 102.36 -19.49 2.35
N ARG A 21 101.64 -19.12 1.28
CA ARG A 21 100.53 -18.17 1.38
C ARG A 21 99.34 -18.82 2.11
N PRO A 22 98.84 -18.18 3.19
CA PRO A 22 97.68 -18.68 3.93
C PRO A 22 96.35 -18.45 3.19
N ASP A 23 96.37 -17.86 1.99
CA ASP A 23 95.18 -17.46 1.24
C ASP A 23 94.26 -18.65 0.91
N ASP A 24 94.82 -19.79 0.51
CA ASP A 24 94.03 -20.99 0.20
C ASP A 24 93.36 -21.56 1.47
N ALA A 25 94.08 -21.56 2.60
CA ALA A 25 93.52 -22.00 3.88
C ALA A 25 92.40 -21.05 4.35
N ALA A 26 92.56 -19.75 4.14
CA ALA A 26 91.54 -18.75 4.44
C ALA A 26 90.31 -18.87 3.52
N ALA A 27 90.53 -19.14 2.22
CA ALA A 27 89.47 -19.38 1.24
C ALA A 27 88.66 -20.64 1.58
N VAL A 28 89.33 -21.76 1.91
CA VAL A 28 88.66 -22.99 2.35
C VAL A 28 87.89 -22.76 3.65
N ALA A 29 88.46 -22.05 4.62
CA ALA A 29 87.76 -21.71 5.87
C ALA A 29 86.52 -20.83 5.62
N SER A 30 86.60 -19.90 4.66
CA SER A 30 85.47 -19.08 4.21
C SER A 30 84.37 -19.93 3.57
N VAL A 31 84.74 -20.87 2.68
CA VAL A 31 83.79 -21.77 2.03
C VAL A 31 83.10 -22.67 3.06
N VAL A 32 83.85 -23.26 3.99
CA VAL A 32 83.27 -24.08 5.08
C VAL A 32 82.30 -23.26 5.93
N ARG A 33 82.64 -22.00 6.25
CA ARG A 33 81.74 -21.11 6.99
C ARG A 33 80.48 -20.78 6.19
N SER A 34 80.61 -20.52 4.89
CA SER A 34 79.46 -20.27 4.01
C SER A 34 78.55 -21.50 3.88
N GLN A 35 79.13 -22.70 3.83
CA GLN A 35 78.39 -23.96 3.82
C GLN A 35 77.63 -24.17 5.14
N GLN A 36 78.29 -23.94 6.27
CA GLN A 36 77.66 -24.03 7.60
C GLN A 36 76.51 -23.02 7.75
N ASN A 37 76.71 -21.79 7.29
CA ASN A 37 75.67 -20.76 7.29
C ASN A 37 74.50 -21.13 6.37
N ALA A 38 74.78 -21.66 5.18
CA ALA A 38 73.74 -22.12 4.25
C ALA A 38 72.95 -23.30 4.83
N ALA A 39 73.63 -24.27 5.45
CA ALA A 39 72.98 -25.41 6.10
C ALA A 39 72.09 -24.96 7.28
N ALA A 40 72.57 -24.02 8.10
CA ALA A 40 71.78 -23.45 9.18
C ALA A 40 70.55 -22.68 8.66
N ALA A 41 70.71 -21.87 7.61
CA ALA A 41 69.60 -21.15 6.98
C ALA A 41 68.57 -22.10 6.34
N CYS A 42 69.02 -23.21 5.74
CA CYS A 42 68.13 -24.25 5.23
C CYS A 42 67.33 -24.90 6.35
N SER A 43 67.98 -25.31 7.44
CA SER A 43 67.30 -25.91 8.61
C SER A 43 66.27 -24.95 9.21
N GLN A 44 66.63 -23.68 9.39
CA GLN A 44 65.72 -22.67 9.92
C GLN A 44 64.49 -22.48 9.02
N ARG A 45 64.70 -22.38 7.70
CA ARG A 45 63.59 -22.26 6.74
C ARG A 45 62.70 -23.49 6.72
N GLU A 46 63.26 -24.69 6.85
CA GLU A 46 62.46 -25.91 6.95
C GLU A 46 61.55 -25.88 8.19
N ASP A 47 62.06 -25.42 9.33
CA ASP A 47 61.27 -25.35 10.56
C ASP A 47 60.21 -24.24 10.50
N GLU A 48 60.54 -23.09 9.91
CA GLU A 48 59.57 -22.01 9.63
C GLU A 48 58.44 -22.51 8.70
N VAL A 49 58.78 -23.25 7.64
CA VAL A 49 57.80 -23.83 6.72
C VAL A 49 56.93 -24.88 7.41
N LYS A 50 57.52 -25.74 8.26
CA LYS A 50 56.74 -26.73 9.03
C LYS A 50 55.74 -26.05 9.96
N GLU A 51 56.12 -24.99 10.66
CA GLU A 51 55.20 -24.25 11.51
C GLU A 51 54.11 -23.53 10.71
N ALA A 52 54.45 -22.91 9.58
CA ALA A 52 53.46 -22.30 8.70
C ALA A 52 52.44 -23.32 8.17
N ILE A 53 52.91 -24.53 7.79
CA ILE A 53 52.02 -25.62 7.36
C ILE A 53 51.08 -26.05 8.49
N LYS A 54 51.58 -26.21 9.71
CA LYS A 54 50.75 -26.57 10.86
C LYS A 54 49.68 -25.51 11.12
N GLU A 55 50.05 -24.24 11.12
CA GLU A 55 49.14 -23.13 11.35
C GLU A 55 48.04 -23.08 10.28
N LEU A 56 48.43 -23.13 8.99
CA LEU A 56 47.48 -23.11 7.88
C LEU A 56 46.56 -24.33 7.90
N THR A 57 47.09 -25.51 8.21
CA THR A 57 46.28 -26.73 8.34
C THR A 57 45.27 -26.61 9.49
N GLY A 58 45.68 -26.00 10.62
CA GLY A 58 44.79 -25.69 11.73
C GLY A 58 43.68 -24.72 11.32
N ARG A 59 44.03 -23.64 10.61
CA ARG A 59 43.06 -22.65 10.09
C ARG A 59 42.08 -23.26 9.10
N VAL A 60 42.54 -24.11 8.18
CA VAL A 60 41.68 -24.83 7.24
C VAL A 60 40.71 -25.72 7.99
N ARG A 61 41.17 -26.48 8.99
CA ARG A 61 40.29 -27.35 9.77
C ARG A 61 39.24 -26.57 10.56
N SER A 62 39.61 -25.45 11.18
CA SER A 62 38.62 -24.58 11.85
C SER A 62 37.63 -23.99 10.85
N ALA A 63 38.11 -23.50 9.71
CA ALA A 63 37.24 -22.94 8.67
C ALA A 63 36.30 -24.01 8.08
N GLU A 64 36.74 -25.25 7.91
CA GLU A 64 35.89 -26.38 7.49
C GLU A 64 34.83 -26.72 8.54
N GLN A 65 35.18 -26.68 9.82
CA GLN A 65 34.22 -26.89 10.92
C GLN A 65 33.20 -25.76 11.02
N ASP A 66 33.63 -24.51 10.84
CA ASP A 66 32.76 -23.34 10.88
C ASP A 66 31.89 -23.23 9.62
N ALA A 67 32.39 -23.69 8.47
CA ALA A 67 31.66 -23.72 7.20
C ALA A 67 30.69 -24.90 7.10
N ALA A 68 30.86 -25.95 7.92
CA ALA A 68 29.91 -27.04 8.01
C ALA A 68 28.58 -26.50 8.55
N TYR A 69 27.62 -26.28 7.66
CA TYR A 69 26.31 -25.76 8.01
C TYR A 69 25.64 -26.70 9.04
N PRO A 70 25.23 -26.22 10.24
CA PRO A 70 24.73 -27.10 11.31
C PRO A 70 23.37 -27.77 11.02
N ARG A 71 22.69 -27.38 9.94
CA ARG A 71 21.35 -27.89 9.59
C ARG A 71 21.45 -28.75 8.34
N GLU A 72 20.50 -29.68 8.21
CA GLU A 72 20.40 -30.55 7.04
C GLU A 72 20.42 -29.76 5.73
N GLU A 73 21.11 -30.32 4.74
CA GLU A 73 21.24 -29.75 3.40
C GLU A 73 19.83 -29.52 2.82
N GLY A 74 19.49 -28.26 2.52
CA GLY A 74 18.15 -27.87 2.05
C GLY A 74 17.18 -27.32 3.12
N ALA A 75 17.51 -27.36 4.41
CA ALA A 75 16.66 -26.79 5.46
C ALA A 75 16.43 -25.28 5.31
N HIS A 76 17.45 -24.54 4.85
CA HIS A 76 17.30 -23.11 4.56
C HIS A 76 16.39 -22.86 3.35
N ALA A 77 16.54 -23.65 2.29
CA ALA A 77 15.68 -23.55 1.11
C ALA A 77 14.22 -23.86 1.44
N ALA A 78 13.96 -24.87 2.27
CA ALA A 78 12.63 -25.19 2.78
C ALA A 78 12.06 -24.05 3.63
N GLN A 79 12.87 -23.42 4.49
CA GLN A 79 12.45 -22.29 5.31
C GLN A 79 12.13 -21.05 4.47
N VAL A 80 12.94 -20.76 3.44
CA VAL A 80 12.71 -19.67 2.50
C VAL A 80 11.44 -19.94 1.67
N ALA A 81 11.23 -21.16 1.20
CA ALA A 81 10.02 -21.54 0.48
C ALA A 81 8.77 -21.36 1.36
N ALA A 82 8.80 -21.86 2.60
CA ALA A 82 7.70 -21.69 3.55
C ALA A 82 7.40 -20.21 3.85
N LEU A 83 8.45 -19.40 4.04
CA LEU A 83 8.29 -17.96 4.29
C LEU A 83 7.73 -17.23 3.06
N SER A 84 8.17 -17.60 1.86
CA SER A 84 7.65 -17.02 0.62
C SER A 84 6.19 -17.37 0.39
N ALA A 85 5.77 -18.60 0.69
CA ALA A 85 4.38 -19.03 0.63
C ALA A 85 3.50 -18.25 1.62
N ALA A 86 3.94 -18.14 2.88
CA ALA A 86 3.24 -17.35 3.89
C ALA A 86 3.16 -15.86 3.51
N SER A 87 4.21 -15.31 2.89
CA SER A 87 4.22 -13.93 2.40
C SER A 87 3.23 -13.73 1.24
N ALA A 88 3.11 -14.71 0.34
CA ALA A 88 2.15 -14.65 -0.77
C ALA A 88 0.71 -14.70 -0.26
N GLU A 89 0.40 -15.63 0.65
CA GLU A 89 -0.92 -15.74 1.29
C GLU A 89 -1.29 -14.45 2.05
N ALA A 90 -0.35 -13.87 2.79
CA ALA A 90 -0.57 -12.61 3.48
C ALA A 90 -0.86 -11.47 2.50
N HIS A 91 -0.18 -11.42 1.35
CA HIS A 91 -0.43 -10.41 0.31
C HIS A 91 -1.83 -10.56 -0.29
N GLU A 92 -2.23 -11.79 -0.64
CA GLU A 92 -3.56 -12.06 -1.18
C GLU A 92 -4.66 -11.67 -0.18
N ASN A 93 -4.45 -11.94 1.11
CA ASN A 93 -5.40 -11.55 2.15
C ASN A 93 -5.50 -10.02 2.30
N VAL A 94 -4.37 -9.31 2.26
CA VAL A 94 -4.34 -7.83 2.28
C VAL A 94 -5.08 -7.28 1.06
N ASP A 95 -4.88 -7.84 -0.12
CA ASP A 95 -5.59 -7.42 -1.34
C ASP A 95 -7.09 -7.69 -1.26
N ALA A 96 -7.49 -8.84 -0.71
CA ALA A 96 -8.90 -9.17 -0.48
C ALA A 96 -9.55 -8.17 0.49
N LEU A 97 -8.90 -7.87 1.61
CA LEU A 97 -9.36 -6.90 2.59
C LEU A 97 -9.44 -5.48 1.99
N ASN A 98 -8.48 -5.08 1.17
CA ASN A 98 -8.52 -3.79 0.47
C ASN A 98 -9.72 -3.68 -0.48
N ARG A 99 -10.04 -4.73 -1.24
CA ARG A 99 -11.24 -4.77 -2.10
C ARG A 99 -12.54 -4.68 -1.29
N GLN A 100 -12.60 -5.39 -0.15
CA GLN A 100 -13.73 -5.30 0.76
C GLN A 100 -13.88 -3.88 1.33
N LEU A 101 -12.78 -3.25 1.72
CA LEU A 101 -12.75 -1.89 2.25
C LEU A 101 -13.27 -0.89 1.20
N GLN A 102 -12.81 -0.98 -0.05
CA GLN A 102 -13.32 -0.15 -1.15
C GLN A 102 -14.82 -0.35 -1.38
N THR A 103 -15.29 -1.60 -1.33
CA THR A 103 -16.72 -1.92 -1.47
C THR A 103 -17.55 -1.30 -0.35
N LEU A 104 -17.10 -1.42 0.90
CA LEU A 104 -17.77 -0.83 2.06
C LEU A 104 -17.76 0.71 2.00
N GLN A 105 -16.67 1.31 1.52
CA GLN A 105 -16.61 2.76 1.32
C GLN A 105 -17.62 3.23 0.26
N ALA A 106 -17.75 2.50 -0.86
CA ALA A 106 -18.74 2.80 -1.88
C ALA A 106 -20.17 2.67 -1.34
N GLN A 107 -20.47 1.60 -0.59
CA GLN A 107 -21.76 1.42 0.07
C GLN A 107 -22.08 2.54 1.07
N ARG A 108 -21.09 2.97 1.87
CA ARG A 108 -21.25 4.09 2.80
C ARG A 108 -21.55 5.40 2.07
N ALA A 109 -20.88 5.64 0.95
CA ALA A 109 -21.13 6.83 0.13
C ALA A 109 -22.55 6.83 -0.46
N ASP A 110 -22.99 5.67 -0.97
CA ASP A 110 -24.34 5.49 -1.50
C ASP A 110 -25.42 5.70 -0.44
N ILE A 111 -25.29 5.05 0.72
CA ILE A 111 -26.21 5.25 1.86
C ILE A 111 -26.26 6.72 2.27
N LYS A 112 -25.12 7.41 2.32
CA LYS A 112 -25.09 8.84 2.64
C LYS A 112 -25.86 9.68 1.60
N ALA A 113 -25.74 9.35 0.32
CA ALA A 113 -26.50 10.00 -0.74
C ALA A 113 -28.01 9.73 -0.62
N GLN A 114 -28.40 8.49 -0.31
CA GLN A 114 -29.79 8.11 -0.07
C GLN A 114 -30.38 8.86 1.13
N VAL A 115 -29.65 8.95 2.24
CA VAL A 115 -30.07 9.72 3.43
C VAL A 115 -30.26 11.19 3.09
N ALA A 116 -29.33 11.80 2.35
CA ALA A 116 -29.46 13.20 1.93
C ALA A 116 -30.68 13.42 1.01
N ALA A 117 -30.98 12.46 0.12
CA ALA A 117 -32.15 12.51 -0.74
C ALA A 117 -33.45 12.36 0.05
N LEU A 118 -33.48 11.48 1.04
CA LEU A 118 -34.63 11.30 1.94
C LEU A 118 -34.86 12.54 2.81
N GLN A 119 -33.80 13.17 3.33
CA GLN A 119 -33.93 14.39 4.10
C GLN A 119 -34.60 15.50 3.27
N ARG A 120 -34.16 15.72 2.03
CA ARG A 120 -34.79 16.72 1.14
C ARG A 120 -36.28 16.43 0.90
N LYS A 121 -36.65 15.15 0.78
CA LYS A 121 -38.07 14.77 0.64
C LYS A 121 -38.85 15.04 1.91
N ALA A 122 -38.27 14.75 3.08
CA ALA A 122 -38.87 15.04 4.37
C ALA A 122 -39.08 16.55 4.56
N ASP A 123 -38.04 17.36 4.31
CA ASP A 123 -38.12 18.81 4.39
C ASP A 123 -39.19 19.38 3.44
N HIS A 124 -39.32 18.82 2.23
CA HIS A 124 -40.35 19.22 1.28
C HIS A 124 -41.77 18.89 1.75
N ILE A 125 -41.97 17.69 2.33
CA ILE A 125 -43.26 17.30 2.91
C ILE A 125 -43.59 18.21 4.09
N GLU A 126 -42.61 18.49 4.95
CA GLU A 126 -42.78 19.40 6.08
C GLU A 126 -43.24 20.79 5.61
N GLN A 127 -42.60 21.36 4.59
CA GLN A 127 -43.03 22.63 3.99
C GLN A 127 -44.49 22.59 3.47
N ILE A 128 -44.89 21.50 2.82
CA ILE A 128 -46.28 21.35 2.34
C ILE A 128 -47.25 21.32 3.53
N VAL A 129 -46.94 20.56 4.57
CA VAL A 129 -47.79 20.40 5.76
C VAL A 129 -47.85 21.69 6.57
N THR A 130 -46.75 22.43 6.69
CA THR A 130 -46.70 23.65 7.51
C THR A 130 -47.32 24.86 6.80
N ASP A 131 -47.07 25.03 5.49
CA ASP A 131 -47.47 26.25 4.79
C ASP A 131 -48.66 26.04 3.84
N ALA A 132 -48.62 24.99 3.02
CA ALA A 132 -49.59 24.81 1.95
C ALA A 132 -50.92 24.25 2.45
N GLU A 133 -50.91 23.26 3.36
CA GLU A 133 -52.14 22.66 3.90
C GLU A 133 -52.99 23.68 4.70
N PRO A 134 -52.44 24.44 5.67
CA PRO A 134 -53.24 25.38 6.45
C PRO A 134 -53.78 26.52 5.60
N ARG A 135 -52.98 27.00 4.63
CA ARG A 135 -53.41 28.01 3.67
C ARG A 135 -54.54 27.50 2.79
N THR A 136 -54.45 26.29 2.28
CA THR A 136 -55.52 25.69 1.45
C THR A 136 -56.78 25.48 2.28
N ARG A 137 -56.66 24.95 3.51
CA ARG A 137 -57.79 24.80 4.44
C ARG A 137 -58.44 26.16 4.75
N HIS A 138 -57.64 27.21 4.97
CA HIS A 138 -58.15 28.56 5.18
C HIS A 138 -58.86 29.12 3.94
N GLN A 139 -58.30 28.95 2.74
CA GLN A 139 -58.93 29.38 1.49
C GLN A 139 -60.25 28.65 1.22
N LEU A 140 -60.31 27.33 1.47
CA LEU A 140 -61.55 26.56 1.37
C LEU A 140 -62.58 27.00 2.41
N SER A 141 -62.13 27.32 3.63
CA SER A 141 -62.99 27.87 4.68
C SER A 141 -63.54 29.25 4.30
N LEU A 142 -62.70 30.15 3.76
CA LEU A 142 -63.14 31.44 3.24
C LEU A 142 -64.13 31.28 2.09
N TYR A 143 -63.86 30.36 1.17
CA TYR A 143 -64.76 30.05 0.08
C TYR A 143 -66.12 29.59 0.61
N ALA A 144 -66.15 28.62 1.52
CA ALA A 144 -67.38 28.13 2.14
C ALA A 144 -68.10 29.23 2.96
N HIS A 145 -67.36 30.11 3.63
CA HIS A 145 -67.93 31.19 4.43
C HIS A 145 -68.55 32.30 3.57
N VAL A 146 -67.88 32.72 2.50
CA VAL A 146 -68.35 33.77 1.59
C VAL A 146 -69.50 33.25 0.74
N SER A 147 -69.32 32.08 0.13
CA SER A 147 -70.33 31.52 -0.77
C SER A 147 -71.53 30.93 -0.04
N LYS A 148 -71.32 30.45 1.20
CA LYS A 148 -72.30 29.67 1.96
C LYS A 148 -72.81 28.45 1.18
N ILE A 149 -72.07 27.98 0.17
CA ILE A 149 -72.44 26.84 -0.66
C ILE A 149 -71.95 25.53 -0.01
N THR A 150 -72.85 24.58 0.12
CA THR A 150 -72.57 23.17 0.37
C THR A 150 -72.71 22.39 -0.92
N TRP A 151 -71.60 21.87 -1.44
CA TRP A 151 -71.58 21.08 -2.67
C TRP A 151 -72.06 19.64 -2.42
N GLN A 152 -72.87 19.11 -3.34
CA GLN A 152 -73.25 17.70 -3.38
C GLN A 152 -72.41 16.97 -4.42
N PHE A 153 -71.66 15.95 -3.98
CA PHE A 153 -70.70 15.24 -4.84
C PHE A 153 -71.23 13.89 -5.38
N ASP A 154 -72.51 13.59 -5.17
CA ASP A 154 -73.11 12.31 -5.56
C ASP A 154 -73.13 12.10 -7.09
N ALA A 155 -73.10 13.18 -7.88
CA ALA A 155 -73.07 13.15 -9.33
C ALA A 155 -71.98 14.09 -9.88
N PRO A 156 -70.76 13.60 -10.21
CA PRO A 156 -69.63 14.46 -10.60
C PRO A 156 -69.83 15.17 -11.95
N ALA A 157 -70.81 14.74 -12.75
CA ALA A 157 -71.17 15.36 -14.02
C ALA A 157 -72.12 16.56 -13.86
N ARG A 158 -72.62 16.85 -12.64
CA ARG A 158 -73.59 17.91 -12.38
C ARG A 158 -73.06 18.87 -11.32
N VAL A 159 -73.43 20.13 -11.45
CA VAL A 159 -73.07 21.18 -10.49
C VAL A 159 -74.28 21.38 -9.58
N ALA A 160 -74.34 20.59 -8.50
CA ALA A 160 -75.46 20.56 -7.57
C ALA A 160 -75.01 20.88 -6.14
N GLY A 161 -75.88 21.53 -5.37
CA GLY A 161 -75.57 21.94 -4.02
C GLY A 161 -76.67 22.76 -3.37
N THR A 162 -76.36 23.29 -2.19
CA THR A 162 -77.26 24.14 -1.42
C THR A 162 -76.55 25.41 -0.96
N VAL A 163 -77.18 26.57 -1.10
CA VAL A 163 -76.70 27.85 -0.54
C VAL A 163 -77.38 28.05 0.80
N ALA A 164 -76.65 28.35 1.87
CA ALA A 164 -77.21 28.65 3.17
C ALA A 164 -77.52 30.15 3.31
N ASN A 165 -78.76 30.45 3.71
CA ASN A 165 -79.31 31.78 4.02
C ASN A 165 -79.65 32.69 2.81
N PRO A 166 -80.87 32.58 2.23
CA PRO A 166 -81.91 31.58 2.49
C PRO A 166 -81.53 30.20 1.92
N MET A 167 -81.94 29.12 2.60
CA MET A 167 -81.59 27.75 2.17
C MET A 167 -82.21 27.42 0.81
N ARG A 168 -81.42 27.48 -0.26
CA ARG A 168 -81.84 27.23 -1.65
C ARG A 168 -80.99 26.12 -2.27
N THR A 169 -81.64 25.15 -2.90
CA THR A 169 -80.97 24.08 -3.65
C THR A 169 -80.83 24.48 -5.11
N PHE A 170 -79.69 24.15 -5.72
CA PHE A 170 -79.46 24.34 -7.15
C PHE A 170 -78.92 23.05 -7.76
N ASP A 171 -79.19 22.85 -9.05
CA ASP A 171 -78.77 21.68 -9.81
C ASP A 171 -78.64 22.06 -11.27
N PHE A 172 -77.41 22.30 -11.71
CA PHE A 172 -77.09 22.67 -13.08
C PHE A 172 -76.42 21.50 -13.81
N ASP A 173 -76.79 21.33 -15.08
CA ASP A 173 -76.12 20.42 -15.99
C ASP A 173 -75.16 21.20 -16.91
N PRO A 174 -73.83 21.04 -16.76
CA PRO A 174 -72.82 21.70 -17.58
C PRO A 174 -72.92 21.36 -19.08
N ALA A 175 -73.62 20.29 -19.46
CA ALA A 175 -73.83 19.95 -20.87
C ALA A 175 -74.91 20.82 -21.55
N THR A 176 -75.83 21.38 -20.77
CA THR A 176 -76.98 22.16 -21.28
C THR A 176 -76.89 23.65 -20.95
N THR A 177 -76.18 24.01 -19.88
CA THR A 177 -76.01 25.40 -19.42
C THR A 177 -74.53 25.80 -19.51
N PRO A 178 -74.17 26.91 -20.18
CA PRO A 178 -72.78 27.34 -20.27
C PRO A 178 -72.26 27.81 -18.90
N ASN A 179 -70.96 27.62 -18.66
CA ASN A 179 -70.32 27.95 -17.38
C ASN A 179 -70.58 29.40 -16.91
N PHE A 180 -70.66 30.35 -17.84
CA PHE A 180 -70.95 31.75 -17.52
C PHE A 180 -72.32 31.93 -16.86
N ASP A 181 -73.35 31.28 -17.40
CA ASP A 181 -74.71 31.35 -16.88
C ASP A 181 -74.84 30.64 -15.52
N ILE A 182 -74.14 29.51 -15.36
CA ILE A 182 -74.06 28.79 -14.07
C ILE A 182 -73.44 29.69 -13.00
N VAL A 183 -72.33 30.35 -13.31
CA VAL A 183 -71.62 31.22 -12.34
C VAL A 183 -72.47 32.43 -11.96
N ASN A 184 -73.10 33.10 -12.93
CA ASN A 184 -73.98 34.25 -12.63
C ASN A 184 -75.18 33.81 -11.80
N ALA A 185 -75.81 32.69 -12.13
CA ALA A 185 -76.91 32.15 -11.35
C ALA A 185 -76.49 31.83 -9.90
N LEU A 186 -75.27 31.30 -9.70
CA LEU A 186 -74.74 31.08 -8.35
C LEU A 186 -74.48 32.40 -7.61
N TRP A 187 -73.95 33.43 -8.27
CA TRP A 187 -73.77 34.76 -7.68
C TRP A 187 -75.09 35.43 -7.31
N ASP A 188 -76.11 35.32 -8.16
CA ASP A 188 -77.44 35.85 -7.89
C ASP A 188 -78.10 35.14 -6.70
N LEU A 189 -77.85 33.84 -6.52
CA LEU A 189 -78.30 33.06 -5.36
C LEU A 189 -77.61 33.46 -4.05
N MET A 190 -76.37 33.96 -4.13
CA MET A 190 -75.59 34.44 -2.97
C MET A 190 -75.82 35.93 -2.66
N GLY A 191 -76.11 36.73 -3.68
CA GLY A 191 -76.19 38.19 -3.62
C GLY A 191 -77.48 38.78 -3.05
N THR A 192 -78.41 37.95 -2.56
CA THR A 192 -79.62 38.43 -1.90
C THR A 192 -79.36 38.76 -0.42
N ASP A 193 -78.49 39.73 -0.16
CA ASP A 193 -78.60 40.58 1.03
C ASP A 193 -79.45 41.79 0.62
N ASP A 194 -80.77 41.59 0.59
CA ASP A 194 -81.72 42.70 0.66
C ASP A 194 -81.75 43.20 2.12
N ALA A 195 -81.60 44.52 2.28
CA ALA A 195 -81.96 45.39 3.40
C ALA A 195 -82.55 44.78 4.69
#